data_AF-A0A838CP77-F1
#
_entry.id   AF-A0A838CP77-F1
#
_cell.length_a   1.000
_cell.length_b   1.000
_cell.length_c   1.000
_cell.angle_alpha   90.00
_cell.angle_beta   90.00
_cell.angle_gamma   90.00
#
_symmetry.space_group_name_H-M   'P 1'
#
loop_
_entity.id
_entity.type
_entity.pdbx_description
1 polymer ?
#
loop_
_entity_poly.entity_id
_entity_poly.type
_entity_poly.pdbx_seq_one_letter_code
_entity_poly.pdbx_strand_id
1 'polypeptide(L)' 'MKVDEKLEKQIEDLRTEMYEAQEKFTHYEEVVKISQKLDVVLNKLDGIDKKMDS' A
#
# COMPACT_ATOMS: atom_id res chain seq x y z
N MET A 1 12.81 -11.18 8.37
CA MET A 1 12.31 -10.17 7.43
C MET A 1 12.69 -8.81 7.95
N LYS A 2 13.30 -7.99 7.11
CA LYS A 2 13.49 -6.56 7.39
C LYS A 2 12.11 -5.88 7.42
N VAL A 3 12.02 -4.74 8.10
CA VAL A 3 10.74 -3.99 8.19
C VAL A 3 10.28 -3.58 6.79
N ASP A 4 11.23 -3.24 5.92
CA ASP A 4 10.99 -2.79 4.53
C ASP A 4 10.37 -3.90 3.70
N GLU A 5 10.92 -5.12 3.73
CA GLU A 5 10.38 -6.30 3.03
C GLU A 5 8.92 -6.60 3.42
N LYS A 6 8.54 -6.33 4.68
CA LYS A 6 7.16 -6.54 5.14
C LYS A 6 6.23 -5.45 4.61
N LEU A 7 6.69 -4.20 4.55
CA LEU A 7 5.92 -3.09 4.01
C LEU A 7 5.78 -3.19 2.49
N GLU A 8 6.84 -3.58 1.78
CA GLU A 8 6.83 -3.88 0.35
C GLU A 8 5.80 -4.97 0.02
N LYS A 9 5.80 -6.07 0.78
CA LYS A 9 4.80 -7.11 0.60
C LYS A 9 3.38 -6.57 0.82
N GLN A 10 3.17 -5.75 1.84
CA GLN A 10 1.85 -5.14 2.10
C GLN A 10 1.42 -4.17 0.98
N ILE A 11 2.37 -3.46 0.37
CA ILE A 11 2.12 -2.58 -0.78
C ILE A 11 1.65 -3.41 -1.98
N GLU A 12 2.33 -4.51 -2.29
CA GLU A 12 1.95 -5.39 -3.41
C GLU A 12 0.61 -6.10 -3.18
N ASP A 13 0.35 -6.56 -1.95
CA ASP A 13 -0.94 -7.15 -1.58
C ASP A 13 -2.09 -6.11 -1.80
N LEU A 14 -1.91 -4.86 -1.33
CA LEU A 14 -2.90 -3.78 -1.51
C LEU A 14 -3.06 -3.34 -2.96
N ARG A 15 -1.98 -3.32 -3.76
CA ARG A 15 -2.05 -3.03 -5.20
C ARG A 15 -2.91 -4.06 -5.92
N THR A 16 -2.70 -5.34 -5.60
CA THR A 16 -3.49 -6.45 -6.16
C THR A 16 -4.96 -6.30 -5.81
N GLU A 17 -5.29 -6.06 -4.53
CA GLU A 17 -6.67 -5.82 -4.09
C GLU A 17 -7.33 -4.64 -4.83
N MET A 18 -6.58 -3.55 -5.06
CA MET A 18 -7.09 -2.37 -5.78
C MET A 18 -7.46 -2.69 -7.22
N TYR A 19 -6.59 -3.43 -7.93
CA TYR A 19 -6.86 -3.83 -9.31
C TYR A 19 -8.05 -4.77 -9.40
N GLU A 20 -8.15 -5.75 -8.50
CA GLU A 20 -9.30 -6.64 -8.45
C GLU A 20 -10.61 -5.89 -8.18
N ALA A 21 -10.60 -4.92 -7.26
CA ALA A 21 -11.78 -4.10 -6.95
C ALA A 21 -12.19 -3.22 -8.15
N GLN A 22 -11.21 -2.71 -8.91
CA GLN A 22 -11.45 -1.95 -10.13
C GLN A 22 -12.03 -2.84 -11.24
N GLU A 23 -11.46 -4.02 -11.48
CA GLU A 23 -11.89 -4.96 -12.52
C GLU A 23 -13.30 -5.50 -12.29
N LYS A 24 -13.67 -5.73 -11.02
CA LYS A 24 -15.00 -6.24 -10.65
C LYS A 24 -16.09 -5.16 -10.74
N PHE A 25 -15.77 -3.90 -11.03
CA PHE A 25 -16.68 -2.74 -10.99
C PHE A 25 -17.45 -2.61 -9.65
N THR A 26 -16.98 -3.27 -8.59
CA THR A 26 -17.71 -3.49 -7.33
C THR A 26 -17.53 -2.35 -6.34
N HIS A 27 -17.87 -1.14 -6.77
CA HIS A 27 -17.91 0.08 -5.95
C HIS A 27 -16.60 0.85 -5.84
N TYR A 28 -16.63 2.05 -6.42
CA TYR A 28 -15.63 3.11 -6.29
C TYR A 28 -15.16 3.34 -4.84
N GLU A 29 -16.05 3.20 -3.84
CA GLU A 29 -15.69 3.34 -2.43
C GLU A 29 -14.67 2.32 -1.94
N GLU A 30 -14.68 1.09 -2.47
CA GLU A 30 -13.70 0.06 -2.10
C GLU A 30 -12.31 0.43 -2.63
N VAL A 31 -12.23 0.86 -3.88
CA VAL A 31 -10.99 1.36 -4.49
C VAL A 31 -10.44 2.53 -3.67
N VAL A 32 -11.28 3.50 -3.29
CA VAL A 32 -10.87 4.64 -2.45
C VAL A 32 -10.32 4.19 -1.09
N LYS A 33 -10.98 3.23 -0.43
CA LYS A 33 -10.51 2.69 0.86
C LYS A 33 -9.16 1.99 0.72
N ILE A 34 -8.94 1.25 -0.37
CA ILE A 34 -7.68 0.56 -0.63
C ILE A 34 -6.57 1.59 -0.91
N SER A 35 -6.84 2.62 -1.71
CA SER A 35 -5.88 3.71 -1.98
C SER A 35 -5.45 4.42 -0.69
N GLN A 36 -6.38 4.71 0.22
CA GLN A 36 -6.05 5.33 1.51
C GLN A 36 -5.16 4.43 2.38
N LYS A 37 -5.39 3.11 2.38
CA LYS A 37 -4.51 2.16 3.08
C LYS A 37 -3.13 2.12 2.46
N LEU A 38 -3.05 2.15 1.13
CA LEU A 38 -1.80 2.15 0.38
C LEU A 38 -0.95 3.39 0.73
N ASP A 39 -1.57 4.57 0.77
CA ASP A 39 -0.89 5.82 1.18
C ASP A 39 -0.29 5.72 2.58
N VAL A 40 -1.00 5.12 3.55
CA VAL A 40 -0.49 4.94 4.91
C VAL A 40 0.74 4.03 4.94
N VAL A 41 0.76 2.96 4.13
CA VAL A 41 1.89 2.03 4.09
C VAL A 41 3.09 2.66 3.36
N LEU A 42 2.85 3.37 2.26
CA LEU A 42 3.89 4.10 1.52
C LEU A 42 4.57 5.18 2.39
N ASN A 43 3.77 5.95 3.14
CA ASN A 43 4.32 6.95 4.06
C ASN A 43 5.18 6.34 5.17
N LYS A 44 4.86 5.12 5.62
CA LYS A 44 5.68 4.40 6.60
C LYS A 44 7.02 3.95 6.01
N LEU A 45 7.01 3.50 4.76
CA LEU A 45 8.22 3.09 4.06
C LEU A 45 9.14 4.30 3.82
N ASP A 46 8.61 5.39 3.26
CA ASP A 46 9.36 6.64 3.04
C ASP A 46 9.93 7.22 4.35
N GLY A 47 9.17 7.11 5.45
CA GLY A 47 9.64 7.51 6.77
C GLY A 47 10.76 6.63 7.36
N ILE A 48 10.92 5.39 6.89
CA ILE A 48 12.05 4.51 7.26
C ILE A 48 13.26 4.85 6.40
N ASP A 49 13.09 4.99 5.08
CA ASP A 49 14.18 5.36 4.15
C ASP A 49 14.85 6.66 4.59
N LYS A 50 14.06 7.70 4.89
CA LYS A 50 14.55 9.00 5.37
C LYS A 50 15.33 8.93 6.69
N LYS A 51 15.03 7.95 7.56
CA LYS A 51 15.77 7.74 8.82
C LYS A 51 17.08 6.99 8.61
N MET A 52 17.20 6.21 7.53
CA MET A 52 18.44 5.52 7.19
C MET A 52 19.43 6.44 6.48
N ASP A 53 18.94 7.50 5.83
CA ASP A 53 19.74 8.53 5.17
C ASP A 53 20.20 9.69 6.09
N SER A 54 19.78 9.71 7.37
CA SER A 54 20.11 10.75 8.37
C SER A 54 21.16 10.29 9.38
#